data_AF-A0A378WU54-F1
#
_entry.id   AF-A0A378WU54-F1
#
_cell.length_a   1.000
_cell.length_b   1.000
_cell.length_c   1.000
_cell.angle_alpha   90.00
_cell.angle_beta   90.00
_cell.angle_gamma   90.00
#
_symmetry.space_group_name_H-M   'P 1'
#
loop_
_entity.id
_entity.type
_entity.pdbx_description
1 polymer ?
#
loop_
_entity_poly.entity_id
_entity_poly.type
_entity_poly.pdbx_seq_one_letter_code
_entity_poly.pdbx_strand_id
1 'polypeptide(L)'
;MTVVEVIAVAAGMFKPLIPLILILSLLFSVLTKPLRNRLADGFGFRPKYNSALVWNAVKEARASDTRIRAAFYTVWAIRIVFALMTLSVFAQMMQKDIL
;
A
#
# COMPACT_ATOMS: atom_id res chain seq x y z
N MET A 1 -18.94 -20.61 -20.82
CA MET A 1 -18.15 -19.90 -19.80
C MET A 1 -19.02 -19.76 -18.57
N THR A 2 -18.67 -20.46 -17.48
CA THR A 2 -19.43 -20.40 -16.23
C THR A 2 -19.06 -19.13 -15.45
N VAL A 3 -19.93 -18.67 -14.56
CA VAL A 3 -19.68 -17.48 -13.71
C VAL A 3 -18.36 -17.61 -12.94
N VAL A 4 -18.01 -18.83 -12.54
CA VAL A 4 -16.77 -19.16 -11.83
C VAL A 4 -15.53 -18.95 -12.71
N GLU A 5 -15.57 -19.33 -13.99
CA GLU A 5 -14.47 -19.09 -14.94
C GLU A 5 -14.24 -17.60 -15.21
N VAL A 6 -15.32 -16.81 -15.30
CA VAL A 6 -15.24 -15.34 -15.45
C VAL A 6 -14.50 -14.73 -14.25
N ILE A 7 -14.85 -15.15 -13.04
CA ILE A 7 -14.23 -14.69 -11.79
C ILE A 7 -12.75 -15.09 -11.73
N ALA A 8 -12.40 -16.29 -12.18
CA ALA A 8 -11.03 -16.78 -12.22
C ALA A 8 -10.13 -15.97 -13.17
N VAL A 9 -10.64 -15.66 -14.36
CA VAL A 9 -9.94 -14.84 -15.35
C VAL A 9 -9.75 -13.41 -14.83
N ALA A 10 -10.80 -12.83 -14.24
CA ALA A 10 -10.72 -11.53 -13.58
C ALA A 10 -9.72 -11.54 -12.41
N ALA A 11 -9.65 -12.64 -11.64
CA ALA A 11 -8.70 -12.82 -10.57
C ALA A 11 -7.24 -12.84 -11.07
N GLY A 12 -7.00 -13.48 -12.22
CA GLY A 12 -5.70 -13.51 -12.90
C GLY A 12 -5.21 -12.14 -13.38
N MET A 13 -6.13 -11.21 -13.68
CA MET A 13 -5.81 -9.83 -14.07
C MET A 13 -5.22 -9.00 -12.92
N PHE A 14 -5.25 -9.50 -11.67
CA PHE A 14 -4.66 -8.81 -10.52
C PHE A 14 -3.19 -9.14 -10.27
N LYS A 15 -2.56 -10.05 -11.02
CA LYS A 15 -1.10 -10.31 -10.92
C LYS A 15 -0.22 -9.05 -11.08
N PRO A 16 -0.54 -8.10 -11.98
CA PRO A 16 0.17 -6.82 -12.10
C PRO A 16 0.05 -5.91 -10.86
N LEU A 17 -0.84 -6.20 -9.91
CA LEU A 17 -0.93 -5.44 -8.67
C LEU A 17 0.27 -5.68 -7.73
N ILE A 18 0.95 -6.82 -7.84
CA ILE A 18 2.15 -7.14 -7.05
C ILE A 18 3.28 -6.13 -7.31
N PRO A 19 3.76 -5.93 -8.55
CA PRO A 19 4.78 -4.92 -8.81
C PRO A 19 4.28 -3.50 -8.50
N LEU A 20 2.97 -3.24 -8.62
CA LEU A 20 2.39 -1.95 -8.25
C LEU A 20 2.54 -1.66 -6.74
N ILE A 21 2.31 -2.65 -5.85
CA ILE A 21 2.56 -2.49 -4.40
C ILE A 21 4.02 -2.14 -4.13
N LEU A 22 4.97 -2.80 -4.81
CA LEU A 22 6.39 -2.54 -4.64
C LEU A 22 6.74 -1.10 -5.06
N ILE A 23 6.27 -0.67 -6.23
CA ILE A 23 6.48 0.70 -6.75
C ILE A 23 5.89 1.73 -5.79
N LEU A 24 4.65 1.53 -5.33
CA LEU A 24 4.01 2.44 -4.38
C LEU A 24 4.74 2.47 -3.03
N SER A 25 5.25 1.34 -2.57
CA SER A 25 6.03 1.25 -1.31
C SER A 25 7.37 2.01 -1.41
N LEU A 26 8.04 1.91 -2.56
CA LEU A 26 9.25 2.68 -2.86
C LEU A 26 8.95 4.17 -2.95
N LEU A 27 7.88 4.54 -3.66
CA LEU A 27 7.43 5.93 -3.79
C LEU A 27 7.13 6.54 -2.42
N PHE A 28 6.39 5.83 -1.55
CA PHE A 28 6.14 6.27 -0.19
C PHE A 28 7.43 6.51 0.60
N SER A 29 8.42 5.62 0.45
CA SER A 29 9.72 5.76 1.12
C SER A 29 10.50 6.98 0.63
N VAL A 30 10.48 7.25 -0.67
CA VAL A 30 11.12 8.45 -1.26
C VAL A 30 10.41 9.73 -0.82
N LEU A 31 9.08 9.73 -0.81
CA LEU A 31 8.28 10.90 -0.45
C LEU A 31 8.42 11.25 1.04
N THR A 32 8.50 10.25 1.91
CA THR A 32 8.63 10.44 3.38
C THR A 32 10.07 10.54 3.89
N LYS A 33 11.10 10.36 3.04
CA LYS A 33 12.51 10.49 3.42
C LYS A 33 12.84 11.77 4.23
N PRO A 34 12.47 12.99 3.81
CA PRO A 34 12.78 14.20 4.57
C PRO A 34 12.09 14.23 5.94
N LEU A 35 10.83 13.77 6.01
CA LEU A 35 10.09 13.68 7.26
C LEU A 35 10.73 12.67 8.22
N ARG A 36 11.15 11.50 7.72
CA ARG A 36 11.84 10.47 8.51
C ARG A 36 13.18 10.96 9.06
N ASN A 37 13.91 11.77 8.30
CA ASN A 37 15.16 12.38 8.78
C ASN A 37 14.87 13.38 9.91
N ARG A 38 13.90 14.28 9.74
CA ARG A 38 13.51 15.23 10.81
C ARG A 38 13.05 14.52 12.10
N LEU A 39 12.29 13.45 11.96
CA LEU A 39 11.89 12.63 13.10
C LEU A 39 13.11 11.93 13.74
N ALA A 40 14.06 11.45 12.94
CA ALA A 40 15.29 10.85 13.48
C ALA A 40 16.10 11.86 14.31
N ASP A 41 16.19 13.10 13.83
CA ASP A 41 16.92 14.17 14.50
C ASP A 41 16.20 14.61 15.79
N GLY A 42 14.86 14.61 15.80
CA GLY A 42 14.06 15.00 16.97
C GLY A 42 13.96 13.94 18.08
N PHE A 43 13.99 12.64 17.74
CA PHE A 43 13.87 11.55 18.72
C PHE A 43 15.22 10.93 19.12
N GLY A 44 16.34 11.32 18.49
CA GLY A 44 17.66 10.77 18.78
C GLY A 44 17.89 9.33 18.29
N PHE A 45 16.89 8.71 17.66
CA PHE A 45 17.00 7.42 16.98
C PHE A 45 16.29 7.47 15.64
N ARG A 46 16.81 6.76 14.63
CA ARG A 46 16.13 6.67 13.33
C ARG A 46 14.83 5.88 13.51
N PRO A 47 13.63 6.47 13.30
CA PRO A 47 12.36 5.74 13.39
C PRO A 47 12.14 4.83 12.16
N LYS A 48 13.22 4.27 11.59
CA LYS A 48 13.23 3.40 10.40
C LYS A 48 12.27 2.22 10.54
N TYR A 49 11.91 1.85 11.77
CA TYR A 49 11.10 0.68 12.10
C TYR A 49 9.75 0.99 12.76
N ASN A 50 9.46 2.22 13.20
CA ASN A 50 8.17 2.54 13.81
C ASN A 50 7.21 3.12 12.76
N SER A 51 6.55 2.21 12.03
CA SER A 51 5.59 2.54 10.96
C SER A 51 4.42 3.38 11.47
N ALA A 52 3.98 3.20 12.72
CA ALA A 52 2.91 3.97 13.33
C ALA A 52 3.32 5.42 13.58
N LEU A 53 4.54 5.65 14.07
CA LEU A 53 5.07 6.99 14.32
C LEU A 53 5.24 7.78 13.00
N VAL A 54 5.81 7.15 11.97
CA VAL A 54 5.94 7.77 10.64
C VAL A 54 4.56 8.07 10.05
N TRP A 55 3.58 7.17 10.21
CA TRP A 55 2.22 7.39 9.71
C TRP A 55 1.50 8.54 10.42
N ASN A 56 1.66 8.68 11.73
CA ASN A 56 1.11 9.81 12.48
C ASN A 56 1.69 11.14 12.01
N ALA A 57 3.02 11.21 11.87
CA ALA A 57 3.68 12.40 11.34
C ALA A 57 3.26 12.73 9.90
N VAL A 58 3.02 11.73 9.05
CA VAL A 58 2.47 11.94 7.70
C VAL A 58 1.07 12.53 7.75
N LYS A 59 0.20 12.05 8.67
CA LYS A 59 -1.16 12.58 8.83
C LYS A 59 -1.17 14.04 9.29
N GLU A 60 -0.24 14.43 10.16
CA GLU A 60 -0.12 15.80 10.65
C GLU A 60 0.45 16.74 9.57
N ALA A 61 1.55 16.34 8.92
CA ALA A 61 2.24 17.18 7.95
C ALA A 61 1.56 17.28 6.58
N ARG A 62 0.58 16.43 6.25
CA ARG A 62 -0.12 16.45 4.93
C ARG A 62 -0.88 17.74 4.65
N ALA A 63 -1.28 18.47 5.70
CA ALA A 63 -2.02 19.72 5.55
C ALA A 63 -1.13 20.81 4.94
N SER A 64 0.11 20.90 5.42
CA SER A 64 1.08 21.95 5.07
C SER A 64 2.05 21.56 3.94
N ASP A 65 2.30 20.26 3.72
CA ASP A 65 3.31 19.80 2.75
C ASP A 65 2.66 18.95 1.63
N THR A 66 2.74 19.44 0.39
CA THR A 66 2.17 18.79 -0.81
C THR A 66 2.85 17.46 -1.13
N ARG A 67 4.15 17.32 -0.85
CA ARG A 67 4.90 16.07 -1.04
C ARG A 67 4.46 15.01 -0.03
N ILE A 68 4.23 15.40 1.23
CA ILE A 68 3.71 14.50 2.26
C ILE A 68 2.24 14.16 2.02
N ARG A 69 1.47 15.08 1.44
CA ARG A 69 0.11 14.80 0.96
C ARG A 69 0.11 13.74 -0.13
N ALA A 70 1.05 13.78 -1.08
CA ALA A 70 1.23 12.70 -2.06
C ALA A 70 1.55 11.37 -1.36
N ALA A 71 2.45 11.38 -0.36
CA ALA A 71 2.78 10.18 0.41
C ALA A 71 1.55 9.60 1.15
N PHE A 72 0.69 10.46 1.70
CA PHE A 72 -0.55 10.06 2.34
C PHE A 72 -1.47 9.31 1.37
N TYR A 73 -1.65 9.82 0.15
CA TYR A 73 -2.44 9.14 -0.87
C TYR A 73 -1.76 7.87 -1.39
N THR A 74 -0.43 7.82 -1.46
CA THR A 74 0.30 6.59 -1.80
C THR A 74 -0.02 5.46 -0.83
N VAL A 75 -0.12 5.72 0.48
CA VAL A 75 -0.51 4.70 1.47
C VAL A 75 -1.93 4.21 1.25
N TRP A 76 -2.86 5.11 0.91
CA TRP A 76 -4.22 4.71 0.56
C TRP A 76 -4.27 3.86 -0.70
N ALA A 77 -3.51 4.22 -1.72
CA ALA A 77 -3.38 3.40 -2.93
C ALA A 77 -2.85 1.99 -2.60
N ILE A 78 -1.82 1.87 -1.75
CA ILE A 78 -1.31 0.57 -1.29
C ILE A 78 -2.40 -0.25 -0.60
N ARG A 79 -3.21 0.36 0.28
CA ARG A 79 -4.32 -0.33 0.96
C ARG A 79 -5.39 -0.82 -0.01
N ILE A 80 -5.77 0.00 -0.99
CA ILE A 80 -6.76 -0.38 -2.02
C ILE A 80 -6.23 -1.54 -2.86
N VAL A 81 -4.98 -1.43 -3.33
CA VAL A 81 -4.33 -2.48 -4.13
C VAL A 81 -4.23 -3.78 -3.33
N PHE A 82 -3.85 -3.71 -2.06
CA PHE A 82 -3.81 -4.87 -1.18
C PHE A 82 -5.18 -5.50 -0.98
N ALA A 83 -6.23 -4.70 -0.73
CA ALA A 83 -7.59 -5.21 -0.60
C ALA A 83 -8.08 -5.92 -1.88
N LEU A 84 -7.78 -5.37 -3.06
CA LEU A 84 -8.11 -6.00 -4.34
C LEU A 84 -7.36 -7.32 -4.53
N MET A 85 -6.08 -7.39 -4.15
CA MET A 85 -5.32 -8.63 -4.18
C MET A 85 -5.90 -9.68 -3.22
N THR A 86 -6.29 -9.27 -2.01
CA THR A 86 -6.93 -10.16 -1.03
C THR A 86 -8.25 -10.71 -1.58
N LEU A 87 -9.10 -9.85 -2.16
CA LEU A 87 -10.34 -10.28 -2.82
C LEU A 87 -10.09 -11.27 -3.95
N SER A 88 -9.04 -11.07 -4.75
CA SER A 88 -8.64 -12.00 -5.81
C SER A 88 -8.25 -13.38 -5.25
N VAL A 89 -7.48 -13.41 -4.15
CA VAL A 89 -7.10 -14.67 -3.49
C VAL A 89 -8.33 -15.38 -2.94
N PHE A 90 -9.23 -14.67 -2.25
CA PHE A 90 -10.49 -15.27 -1.76
C PHE A 90 -11.34 -15.84 -2.90
N ALA A 91 -11.47 -15.11 -4.01
CA ALA A 91 -12.21 -15.58 -5.19
C ALA A 91 -11.59 -16.87 -5.78
N GLN A 92 -10.26 -16.95 -5.83
CA GLN A 92 -9.54 -18.16 -6.28
C GLN A 92 -9.67 -19.33 -5.30
N MET A 93 -9.70 -19.06 -3.99
CA MET A 93 -9.92 -20.10 -2.98
C MET A 93 -11.33 -20.70 -3.11
N MET A 94 -12.36 -19.86 -3.19
CA MET A 94 -13.74 -20.32 -3.39
C MET A 94 -13.89 -21.15 -4.67
N GLN A 95 -13.21 -20.79 -5.76
CA GLN A 95 -13.23 -21.60 -6.98
C GLN A 95 -12.66 -23.00 -6.76
N LYS A 96 -11.56 -23.13 -6.01
CA LYS A 96 -10.94 -24.43 -5.72
C LYS A 96 -11.78 -25.32 -4.82
N ASP A 97 -12.62 -24.74 -3.97
CA ASP A 97 -13.52 -25.50 -3.10
C ASP A 97 -14.83 -25.92 -3.81
N ILE A 98 -15.16 -25.30 -4.95
CA ILE A 98 -16.35 -25.59 -5.77
C ILE A 98 -16.09 -26.67 -6.83
N LEU A 99 -14.82 -26.84 -7.25
CA LEU A 99 -14.35 -27.82 -8.25
C LEU A 99 -13.90 -29.13 -7.59
#